data_AF-A0A8C8FTU4-F1
#
_entry.id   AF-A0A8C8FTU4-F1
#
_cell.length_a   1.000
_cell.length_b   1.000
_cell.length_c   1.000
_cell.angle_alpha   90.00
_cell.angle_beta   90.00
_cell.angle_gamma   90.00
#
_symmetry.space_group_name_H-M   'P 1'
#
loop_
_entity.id
_entity.type
_entity.pdbx_description
1 polymer ?
#
loop_
_entity_poly.entity_id
_entity_poly.type
_entity_poly.pdbx_seq_one_letter_code
_entity_poly.pdbx_strand_id
1 'polypeptide(L)'
;MTIWIALLLATFAVGASAQCKCESMKWATCDGTPCQCSIMVDTGITQNLDCSTLIPKCYLMKAEMYRAKNNLSTRTGGKPVETAFVDNDGIYDPICEATGAFRAKQCNNTEECWCVNSAGVRRTDKGDKNLKCEKLVLPLFANQEKFAPSVDGQKLEMENILVYYVDEEAPTFTMKRLTGGIIAVIVVVILAVVAGLLVLFFARKREQKYSKAEPREMEAL
;
A
#
# COMPACT_ATOMS: atom_id res chain seq x y z
N MET A 1 60.89 -15.47 24.44
CA MET A 1 59.67 -15.92 23.70
C MET A 1 58.40 -15.20 24.19
N THR A 2 58.51 -13.99 24.75
CA THR A 2 57.38 -13.20 25.29
C THR A 2 57.18 -11.88 24.54
N ILE A 3 58.22 -11.40 23.84
CA ILE A 3 58.21 -10.13 23.10
C ILE A 3 57.42 -10.24 21.77
N TRP A 4 57.40 -11.42 21.15
CA TRP A 4 56.67 -11.65 19.89
C TRP A 4 55.14 -11.70 20.07
N ILE A 5 54.66 -12.06 21.26
CA ILE A 5 53.22 -12.12 21.56
C ILE A 5 52.66 -10.70 21.76
N ALA A 6 53.44 -9.77 22.32
CA ALA A 6 53.03 -8.39 22.47
C ALA A 6 52.92 -7.63 21.13
N LEU A 7 53.77 -7.97 20.15
CA LEU A 7 53.73 -7.37 18.81
C LEU A 7 52.52 -7.84 17.97
N LEU A 8 52.07 -9.09 18.16
CA LEU A 8 50.86 -9.60 17.51
C LEU A 8 49.55 -9.04 18.11
N LEU A 9 49.56 -8.65 19.38
CA LEU A 9 48.41 -7.98 20.01
C LEU A 9 48.34 -6.48 19.66
N ALA A 10 49.48 -5.84 19.39
CA ALA A 10 49.51 -4.43 18.96
C ALA A 10 48.99 -4.21 17.53
N THR A 11 49.03 -5.23 16.66
CA THR A 11 48.50 -5.13 15.29
C THR A 11 46.98 -5.27 15.17
N PHE A 12 46.29 -5.72 16.22
CA PHE A 12 44.81 -5.78 16.24
C PHE A 12 44.14 -4.52 16.82
N ALA A 13 44.93 -3.53 17.25
CA ALA A 13 44.39 -2.26 17.79
C ALA A 13 44.20 -1.16 16.72
N VAL A 14 44.44 -1.44 15.44
CA VAL A 14 44.17 -0.51 14.32
C VAL A 14 42.85 -0.92 13.68
N GLY A 15 41.75 -0.65 14.37
CA GLY A 15 40.42 -1.02 13.86
C GLY A 15 39.25 -0.75 14.80
N ALA A 16 39.43 0.04 15.87
CA ALA A 16 38.30 0.70 16.50
C ALA A 16 37.99 1.97 15.69
N SER A 17 37.44 1.80 14.48
CA SER A 17 36.76 2.94 13.86
C SER A 17 35.66 3.33 14.84
N ALA A 18 35.56 4.63 15.16
CA ALA A 18 34.47 5.13 15.97
C ALA A 18 33.17 4.71 15.25
N GLN A 19 32.42 3.75 15.82
CA GLN A 19 31.13 3.32 15.30
C GLN A 19 30.17 4.49 15.44
N CYS A 20 30.12 5.32 14.40
CA CYS A 20 29.18 6.41 14.32
C CYS A 20 27.78 5.83 14.07
N LYS A 21 26.76 6.47 14.63
CA LYS A 21 25.38 5.97 14.63
C LYS A 21 24.43 7.04 14.09
N CYS A 22 23.46 6.61 13.30
CA CYS A 22 22.36 7.46 12.87
C CYS A 22 21.24 7.46 13.93
N GLU A 23 21.02 8.59 14.61
CA GLU A 23 19.94 8.70 15.59
C GLU A 23 18.55 8.73 14.93
N SER A 24 18.44 9.34 13.75
CA SER A 24 17.18 9.45 13.01
C SER A 24 16.73 8.13 12.37
N MET A 25 17.60 7.10 12.27
CA MET A 25 17.26 5.86 11.58
C MET A 25 17.95 4.60 12.09
N LYS A 26 17.15 3.70 12.66
CA LYS A 26 17.62 2.43 13.24
C LYS A 26 18.11 1.38 12.23
N TRP A 27 17.75 1.51 10.94
CA TRP A 27 18.20 0.58 9.89
C TRP A 27 19.35 1.13 9.04
N ALA A 28 19.91 2.28 9.42
CA ALA A 28 21.07 2.85 8.72
C ALA A 28 22.35 2.08 9.08
N THR A 29 23.20 1.87 8.09
CA THR A 29 24.57 1.41 8.24
C THR A 29 25.50 2.60 8.10
N CYS A 30 26.32 2.86 9.12
CA CYS A 30 27.21 4.01 9.17
C CYS A 30 28.65 3.57 9.41
N ASP A 31 29.59 4.16 8.66
CA ASP A 31 31.02 3.91 8.84
C ASP A 31 31.85 5.13 8.36
N GLY A 32 33.14 5.13 8.69
CA GLY A 32 34.11 6.10 8.20
C GLY A 32 34.27 7.37 9.05
N THR A 33 35.26 8.17 8.66
CA THR A 33 35.55 9.50 9.24
C THR A 33 35.84 10.46 8.06
N PRO A 34 34.96 11.43 7.74
CA PRO A 34 33.69 11.76 8.39
C PRO A 34 32.64 10.64 8.27
N CYS A 35 31.73 10.56 9.23
CA CYS A 35 30.71 9.51 9.29
C CYS A 35 29.81 9.55 8.06
N GLN A 36 29.74 8.45 7.31
CA GLN A 36 28.83 8.29 6.19
C GLN A 36 27.81 7.21 6.51
N CYS A 37 26.54 7.58 6.45
CA CYS A 37 25.42 6.68 6.71
C CYS A 37 24.66 6.38 5.43
N SER A 38 24.23 5.13 5.27
CA SER A 38 23.42 4.69 4.14
C SER A 38 22.34 3.71 4.59
N ILE A 39 21.33 3.53 3.75
CA ILE A 39 20.28 2.53 3.95
C ILE A 39 20.04 1.76 2.66
N MET A 40 19.85 0.44 2.76
CA MET A 40 19.41 -0.36 1.61
C MET A 40 17.94 -0.12 1.35
N VAL A 41 17.65 0.31 0.12
CA VAL A 41 16.29 0.61 -0.36
C VAL A 41 15.83 -0.40 -1.41
N ASP A 42 16.76 -1.13 -2.03
CA ASP A 42 16.50 -2.28 -2.89
C ASP A 42 17.76 -3.18 -2.95
N THR A 43 17.65 -4.31 -3.64
CA THR A 43 18.75 -5.26 -3.85
C THR A 43 19.90 -4.59 -4.60
N GLY A 44 21.02 -4.34 -3.90
CA GLY A 44 22.18 -3.67 -4.47
C GLY A 44 22.02 -2.15 -4.63
N ILE A 45 20.93 -1.56 -4.12
CA ILE A 45 20.70 -0.11 -4.17
C ILE A 45 20.73 0.46 -2.75
N THR A 46 21.71 1.32 -2.50
CA THR A 46 21.87 2.06 -1.24
C THR A 46 21.54 3.54 -1.44
N GLN A 47 20.92 4.13 -0.43
CA GLN A 47 20.64 5.55 -0.37
C GLN A 47 21.46 6.19 0.75
N ASN A 48 22.21 7.24 0.43
CA ASN A 48 22.94 8.02 1.43
C ASN A 48 21.98 8.81 2.30
N LEU A 49 22.30 8.86 3.60
CA LEU A 49 21.48 9.49 4.61
C LEU A 49 22.22 10.66 5.27
N ASP A 50 21.49 11.75 5.43
CA ASP A 50 21.83 12.80 6.37
C ASP A 50 21.12 12.52 7.70
N CYS A 51 21.90 12.19 8.74
CA CYS A 51 21.35 11.84 10.04
C CYS A 51 21.00 13.06 10.91
N SER A 52 21.29 14.28 10.43
CA SER A 52 20.88 15.51 11.10
C SER A 52 19.44 15.93 10.81
N THR A 53 18.85 15.35 9.76
CA THR A 53 17.49 15.67 9.30
C THR A 53 16.60 14.43 9.30
N LEU A 54 15.28 14.66 9.17
CA LEU A 54 14.32 13.57 9.01
C LEU A 54 14.49 12.92 7.64
N ILE A 55 14.56 11.59 7.62
CA ILE A 55 14.66 10.84 6.36
C ILE A 55 13.36 10.98 5.57
N PRO A 56 13.43 11.27 4.26
CA PRO A 56 12.25 11.32 3.41
C PRO A 56 11.40 10.06 3.48
N LYS A 57 10.08 10.24 3.62
CA LYS A 57 9.11 9.14 3.76
C LYS A 57 9.18 8.11 2.62
N CYS A 58 9.45 8.54 1.39
CA CYS A 58 9.56 7.63 0.25
C CYS A 58 10.70 6.62 0.42
N TYR A 59 11.88 7.08 0.88
CA TYR A 59 13.01 6.19 1.16
C TYR A 59 12.75 5.25 2.33
N LEU A 60 12.07 5.73 3.38
CA LEU A 60 11.66 4.88 4.50
C LEU A 60 10.72 3.76 4.04
N MET A 61 9.73 4.08 3.20
CA MET A 61 8.82 3.09 2.63
C MET A 61 9.56 2.09 1.73
N LYS A 62 10.48 2.54 0.86
CA LYS A 62 11.33 1.62 0.09
C LYS A 62 12.15 0.68 0.98
N ALA A 63 12.82 1.22 1.99
CA ALA A 63 13.61 0.41 2.91
C ALA A 63 12.73 -0.60 3.66
N GLU A 64 11.52 -0.21 4.08
CA GLU A 64 10.57 -1.10 4.72
C GLU A 64 10.13 -2.23 3.78
N MET A 65 9.84 -1.91 2.51
CA MET A 65 9.45 -2.91 1.51
C MET A 65 10.59 -3.85 1.13
N TYR A 66 11.83 -3.35 0.99
CA TYR A 66 13.02 -4.18 0.81
C TYR A 66 13.18 -5.16 1.97
N ARG A 67 13.05 -4.68 3.21
CA ARG A 67 13.16 -5.52 4.40
C ARG A 67 12.05 -6.56 4.46
N ALA A 68 10.81 -6.19 4.13
CA ALA A 68 9.68 -7.11 4.04
C ALA A 68 9.94 -8.24 3.03
N LYS A 69 10.42 -7.90 1.83
CA LYS A 69 10.77 -8.88 0.78
C LYS A 69 11.88 -9.85 1.20
N ASN A 70 12.79 -9.41 2.07
CA ASN A 70 13.94 -10.20 2.54
C ASN A 70 13.73 -10.84 3.93
N ASN A 71 12.48 -10.90 4.43
CA ASN A 71 12.14 -11.46 5.75
C ASN A 71 12.92 -10.81 6.92
N LEU A 72 13.27 -9.54 6.79
CA LEU A 72 13.91 -8.75 7.83
C LEU A 72 12.85 -8.06 8.69
N SER A 73 13.21 -7.67 9.91
CA SER A 73 12.31 -6.94 10.82
C SER A 73 11.81 -5.63 10.20
N THR A 74 10.50 -5.51 10.00
CA THR A 74 9.78 -4.30 9.56
C THR A 74 9.16 -3.57 10.77
N ARG A 75 8.34 -2.53 10.55
CA ARG A 75 7.59 -1.89 11.64
C ARG A 75 6.65 -2.92 12.29
N THR A 76 6.67 -3.01 13.61
CA THR A 76 5.65 -3.71 14.39
C THR A 76 4.38 -2.83 14.42
N GLY A 77 3.68 -2.73 13.29
CA GLY A 77 2.38 -2.06 13.21
C GLY A 77 1.28 -3.09 13.50
N GLY A 78 0.47 -2.87 14.54
CA GLY A 78 -0.71 -3.70 14.78
C GLY A 78 -1.68 -3.67 13.60
N LYS A 79 -2.53 -4.71 13.47
CA LYS A 79 -3.62 -4.70 12.49
C LYS A 79 -4.51 -3.46 12.75
N PRO A 80 -4.91 -2.71 11.71
CA PRO A 80 -5.85 -1.61 11.87
C PRO A 80 -7.17 -2.08 12.49
N VAL A 81 -7.81 -1.21 13.28
CA VAL A 81 -9.16 -1.44 13.83
C VAL A 81 -10.24 -1.38 12.73
N GLU A 82 -11.34 -2.11 12.90
CA GLU A 82 -12.38 -2.32 11.88
C GLU A 82 -13.07 -1.04 11.36
N THR A 83 -13.00 0.07 12.10
CA THR A 83 -13.63 1.35 11.73
C THR A 83 -12.73 2.29 10.93
N ALA A 84 -11.43 1.97 10.79
CA ALA A 84 -10.57 2.72 9.90
C ALA A 84 -10.89 2.33 8.46
N PHE A 85 -11.07 3.32 7.56
CA PHE A 85 -10.88 3.09 6.13
C PHE A 85 -9.42 2.66 5.95
N VAL A 86 -9.18 1.35 6.05
CA VAL A 86 -7.90 0.74 5.74
C VAL A 86 -7.77 0.91 4.23
N ASP A 87 -6.99 1.91 3.81
CA ASP A 87 -6.47 1.90 2.45
C ASP A 87 -5.70 0.58 2.33
N ASN A 88 -6.31 -0.42 1.70
CA ASN A 88 -5.76 -1.78 1.57
C ASN A 88 -4.41 -1.76 0.80
N ASP A 89 -4.05 -0.59 0.25
CA ASP A 89 -2.81 -0.28 -0.43
C ASP A 89 -1.77 0.42 0.47
N GLY A 90 -2.04 0.63 1.77
CA GLY A 90 -1.38 1.60 2.65
C GLY A 90 0.15 1.46 2.83
N ILE A 91 0.71 0.31 2.47
CA ILE A 91 2.15 0.16 2.25
C ILE A 91 2.38 -0.52 0.89
N TYR A 92 3.19 0.14 0.06
CA TYR A 92 3.59 -0.31 -1.27
C TYR A 92 5.06 0.04 -1.48
N ASP A 93 5.70 -0.55 -2.49
CA ASP A 93 7.07 -0.20 -2.90
C ASP A 93 7.04 1.05 -3.78
N PRO A 94 7.39 2.24 -3.26
CA PRO A 94 7.20 3.46 -3.99
C PRO A 94 8.34 3.73 -4.97
N ILE A 95 8.04 4.53 -5.98
CA ILE A 95 8.99 5.13 -6.90
C ILE A 95 9.31 6.53 -6.36
N CYS A 96 10.58 6.75 -6.02
CA CYS A 96 11.08 7.99 -5.44
C CYS A 96 11.91 8.78 -6.45
N GLU A 97 11.91 10.10 -6.32
CA GLU A 97 12.93 10.95 -6.94
C GLU A 97 14.26 10.89 -6.16
N ALA A 98 15.31 11.44 -6.76
CA ALA A 98 16.64 11.53 -6.14
C ALA A 98 16.69 12.40 -4.87
N THR A 99 15.66 13.23 -4.65
CA THR A 99 15.50 14.04 -3.43
C THR A 99 14.77 13.29 -2.30
N GLY A 100 14.23 12.10 -2.58
CA GLY A 100 13.39 11.34 -1.65
C GLY A 100 11.92 11.74 -1.66
N ALA A 101 11.51 12.67 -2.53
CA ALA A 101 10.10 12.93 -2.82
C ALA A 101 9.48 11.75 -3.58
N PHE A 102 8.17 11.57 -3.43
CA PHE A 102 7.42 10.60 -4.25
C PHE A 102 7.33 11.10 -5.69
N ARG A 103 7.45 10.19 -6.66
CA ARG A 103 6.94 10.46 -8.01
C ARG A 103 5.42 10.55 -7.94
N ALA A 104 4.85 11.53 -8.64
CA ALA A 104 3.40 11.72 -8.67
C ALA A 104 2.67 10.47 -9.19
N LYS A 105 3.25 9.76 -10.16
CA LYS A 105 2.78 8.46 -10.64
C LYS A 105 3.52 7.31 -9.97
N GLN A 106 2.77 6.37 -9.42
CA GLN A 106 3.23 5.12 -8.82
C GLN A 106 2.69 3.95 -9.64
N CYS A 107 3.45 2.85 -9.75
CA CYS A 107 3.04 1.66 -10.50
C CYS A 107 3.52 0.37 -9.82
N ASN A 108 2.72 -0.70 -9.88
CA ASN A 108 3.00 -1.98 -9.23
C ASN A 108 3.61 -3.04 -10.18
N ASN A 109 4.62 -2.71 -10.99
CA ASN A 109 5.34 -3.64 -11.92
C ASN A 109 4.49 -4.46 -12.93
N THR A 110 3.15 -4.47 -12.84
CA THR A 110 2.19 -5.32 -13.55
C THR A 110 1.20 -4.50 -14.38
N GLU A 111 1.61 -3.29 -14.78
CA GLU A 111 0.86 -2.31 -15.59
C GLU A 111 -0.18 -1.46 -14.86
N GLU A 112 -0.48 -1.79 -13.61
CA GLU A 112 -1.36 -0.99 -12.75
C GLU A 112 -0.62 0.22 -12.17
N CYS A 113 -1.14 1.43 -12.40
CA CYS A 113 -0.60 2.70 -11.91
C CYS A 113 -1.64 3.56 -11.20
N TRP A 114 -1.23 4.44 -10.30
CA TRP A 114 -2.08 5.40 -9.60
C TRP A 114 -1.32 6.71 -9.32
N CYS A 115 -2.04 7.80 -9.08
CA CYS A 115 -1.42 9.05 -8.62
C CYS A 115 -1.41 9.14 -7.09
N VAL A 116 -0.36 9.77 -6.56
CA VAL A 116 -0.18 10.03 -5.13
C VAL A 116 0.06 11.51 -4.83
N ASN A 117 -0.22 11.92 -3.60
CA ASN A 117 0.18 13.22 -3.07
C ASN A 117 1.64 13.19 -2.56
N SER A 118 2.14 14.32 -2.05
CA SER A 118 3.50 14.43 -1.50
C SER A 118 3.76 13.58 -0.25
N ALA A 119 2.71 13.10 0.41
CA ALA A 119 2.80 12.15 1.51
C ALA A 119 2.77 10.68 1.05
N GLY A 120 2.70 10.42 -0.26
CA GLY A 120 2.66 9.08 -0.84
C GLY A 120 1.28 8.40 -0.73
N VAL A 121 0.23 9.14 -0.44
CA VAL A 121 -1.14 8.62 -0.32
C VAL A 121 -1.83 8.68 -1.68
N ARG A 122 -2.54 7.60 -2.04
CA ARG A 122 -3.25 7.47 -3.31
C ARG A 122 -4.37 8.50 -3.43
N ARG A 123 -4.51 9.09 -4.61
CA ARG A 123 -5.46 10.17 -4.91
C ARG A 123 -6.37 9.89 -6.11
N THR A 124 -6.14 8.76 -6.79
CA THR A 124 -6.90 8.36 -7.98
C THR A 124 -7.27 6.88 -7.90
N ASP A 125 -8.22 6.47 -8.73
CA ASP A 125 -8.32 5.05 -9.06
C ASP A 125 -7.04 4.53 -9.70
N LYS A 126 -6.88 3.22 -9.65
CA LYS A 126 -5.84 2.52 -10.36
C LYS A 126 -6.20 2.48 -11.85
N GLY A 127 -5.25 2.84 -12.69
CA GLY A 127 -5.35 2.85 -14.14
C GLY A 127 -4.18 2.11 -14.78
N ASP A 128 -4.04 2.27 -16.09
CA ASP A 128 -2.95 1.69 -16.86
C ASP A 128 -1.69 2.59 -16.85
N LYS A 129 -0.66 2.20 -17.62
CA LYS A 129 0.58 2.96 -17.79
C LYS A 129 0.37 4.36 -18.40
N ASN A 130 -0.73 4.58 -19.10
CA ASN A 130 -1.08 5.85 -19.75
C ASN A 130 -1.70 6.86 -18.78
N LEU A 131 -1.97 6.45 -17.54
CA LEU A 131 -2.39 7.35 -16.47
C LEU A 131 -1.41 8.53 -16.36
N LYS A 132 -1.93 9.75 -16.42
CA LYS A 132 -1.17 10.99 -16.30
C LYS A 132 -1.34 11.55 -14.89
N CYS A 133 -0.21 11.78 -14.22
CA CYS A 133 -0.15 12.45 -12.93
C CYS A 133 0.74 13.68 -13.12
N GLU A 134 0.14 14.83 -13.43
CA GLU A 134 0.85 16.02 -13.91
C GLU A 134 1.77 16.62 -12.84
N LYS A 135 1.31 16.63 -11.58
CA LYS A 135 2.07 17.16 -10.46
C LYS A 135 1.86 16.34 -9.20
N LEU A 136 2.81 16.51 -8.29
CA LEU A 136 2.69 16.00 -6.93
C LEU A 136 1.87 17.02 -6.13
N VAL A 137 0.66 16.62 -5.72
CA VAL A 137 -0.23 17.51 -4.96
C VAL A 137 0.29 17.67 -3.53
N LEU A 138 0.28 18.91 -3.04
CA LEU A 138 0.76 19.29 -1.72
C LEU A 138 -0.37 19.31 -0.66
N PRO A 139 -0.03 19.19 0.63
CA PRO A 139 -1.02 19.36 1.70
C PRO A 139 -1.54 20.80 1.76
N LEU A 140 -2.73 20.99 2.34
CA LEU A 140 -3.26 22.34 2.64
C LEU A 140 -2.44 23.09 3.70
N PHE A 141 -1.64 22.38 4.49
CA PHE A 141 -0.86 22.98 5.56
C PHE A 141 0.41 23.62 4.99
N ALA A 142 0.58 24.92 5.24
CA ALA A 142 1.77 25.66 4.82
C ALA A 142 3.00 25.41 5.73
N ASN A 143 2.77 25.06 7.01
CA ASN A 143 3.84 24.77 7.96
C ASN A 143 3.99 23.25 8.16
N GLN A 144 5.24 22.77 8.07
CA GLN A 144 5.62 21.36 8.21
C GLN A 144 6.45 21.10 9.49
N GLU A 145 6.36 21.99 10.48
CA GLU A 145 7.03 21.83 11.75
C GLU A 145 6.65 20.54 12.48
N LYS A 146 7.57 20.08 13.33
CA LYS A 146 7.36 18.90 14.16
C LYS A 146 6.15 19.12 15.07
N PHE A 147 5.14 18.29 14.90
CA PHE A 147 3.99 18.27 15.81
C PHE A 147 4.42 17.78 17.20
N ALA A 148 4.38 18.67 18.19
CA ALA A 148 4.75 18.41 19.57
C ALA A 148 3.75 19.09 20.53
N PRO A 149 2.58 18.48 20.79
CA PRO A 149 1.57 19.09 21.64
C PRO A 149 2.04 19.20 23.09
N SER A 150 1.75 20.34 23.71
CA SER A 150 2.01 20.58 25.12
C SER A 150 0.88 21.39 25.76
N VAL A 151 0.53 21.06 27.00
CA VAL A 151 -0.41 21.82 27.84
C VAL A 151 0.31 22.14 29.12
N ASP A 152 0.33 23.42 29.51
CA ASP A 152 1.02 23.93 30.70
C ASP A 152 2.51 23.52 30.81
N GLY A 153 3.20 23.46 29.66
CA GLY A 153 4.60 23.06 29.58
C GLY A 153 4.84 21.55 29.68
N GLN A 154 3.81 20.75 29.93
CA GLN A 154 3.88 19.30 29.92
C GLN A 154 3.66 18.77 28.49
N LYS A 155 4.60 17.97 27.99
CA LYS A 155 4.46 17.28 26.71
C LYS A 155 3.38 16.20 26.83
N LEU A 156 2.46 16.19 25.87
CA LEU A 156 1.39 15.20 25.85
C LEU A 156 1.83 13.96 25.07
N GLU A 157 1.58 12.79 25.64
CA GLU A 157 1.67 11.52 24.93
C GLU A 157 0.32 11.21 24.27
N MET A 158 0.34 10.56 23.11
CA MET A 158 -0.87 10.18 22.37
C MET A 158 -1.08 8.67 22.51
N GLU A 159 -2.29 8.29 22.90
CA GLU A 159 -2.68 6.88 22.98
C GLU A 159 -3.19 6.38 21.62
N ASN A 160 -4.08 7.14 20.97
CA ASN A 160 -4.66 6.82 19.67
C ASN A 160 -4.40 7.96 18.68
N ILE A 161 -3.80 7.64 17.53
CA ILE A 161 -3.46 8.62 16.50
C ILE A 161 -4.22 8.26 15.22
N LEU A 162 -5.08 9.17 14.77
CA LEU A 162 -5.70 9.10 13.46
C LEU A 162 -5.12 10.19 12.57
N VAL A 163 -4.52 9.80 11.46
CA VAL A 163 -3.84 10.73 10.54
C VAL A 163 -4.72 10.93 9.31
N TYR A 164 -5.18 12.15 9.12
CA TYR A 164 -5.88 12.57 7.90
C TYR A 164 -4.93 13.35 6.99
N TYR A 165 -4.97 13.03 5.70
CA TYR A 165 -4.26 13.77 4.67
C TYR A 165 -5.25 14.67 3.96
N VAL A 166 -5.01 15.98 4.02
CA VAL A 166 -5.86 16.99 3.38
C VAL A 166 -4.99 17.80 2.43
N ASP A 167 -5.33 17.73 1.15
CA ASP A 167 -4.53 18.25 0.06
C ASP A 167 -5.19 19.48 -0.59
N GLU A 168 -4.38 20.29 -1.28
CA GLU A 168 -4.84 21.51 -1.96
C GLU A 168 -5.84 21.25 -3.09
N GLU A 169 -5.80 20.06 -3.68
CA GLU A 169 -6.72 19.61 -4.72
C GLU A 169 -7.52 18.41 -4.21
N ALA A 170 -8.74 18.23 -4.68
CA ALA A 170 -9.57 17.07 -4.34
C ALA A 170 -9.07 15.77 -5.01
N PRO A 171 -9.18 14.58 -4.38
CA PRO A 171 -8.89 13.31 -5.05
C PRO A 171 -9.92 12.99 -6.15
N THR A 172 -9.50 12.22 -7.15
CA THR A 172 -10.34 11.77 -8.26
C THR A 172 -10.56 10.26 -8.21
N PHE A 173 -11.51 9.83 -7.38
CA PHE A 173 -11.96 8.44 -7.32
C PHE A 173 -13.30 8.28 -8.04
N THR A 174 -13.39 7.28 -8.92
CA THR A 174 -14.64 6.82 -9.49
C THR A 174 -15.17 5.68 -8.61
N MET A 175 -16.47 5.69 -8.30
CA MET A 175 -17.12 4.67 -7.49
C MET A 175 -17.29 3.31 -8.22
N LYS A 176 -16.37 2.95 -9.12
CA LYS A 176 -16.46 1.77 -10.00
C LYS A 176 -16.31 0.44 -9.25
N ARG A 177 -15.70 0.43 -8.06
CA ARG A 177 -15.47 -0.82 -7.33
C ARG A 177 -16.74 -1.52 -6.85
N LEU A 178 -17.86 -0.80 -6.70
CA LEU A 178 -19.15 -1.42 -6.36
C LEU A 178 -19.88 -2.00 -7.58
N THR A 179 -19.61 -1.52 -8.79
CA THR A 179 -20.41 -1.86 -9.97
C THR A 179 -20.20 -3.31 -10.44
N GLY A 180 -18.98 -3.84 -10.34
CA GLY A 180 -18.67 -5.21 -10.82
C GLY A 180 -19.46 -6.31 -10.10
N GLY A 181 -19.50 -6.25 -8.75
CA GLY A 181 -20.26 -7.21 -7.95
C GLY A 181 -21.78 -7.07 -8.16
N ILE A 182 -22.28 -5.84 -8.22
CA ILE A 182 -23.70 -5.56 -8.46
C ILE A 182 -24.13 -6.08 -9.84
N ILE A 183 -23.32 -5.85 -10.88
CA ILE A 183 -23.61 -6.33 -12.24
C ILE A 183 -23.65 -7.87 -12.27
N ALA A 184 -22.71 -8.55 -11.61
CA ALA A 184 -22.69 -10.01 -11.57
C ALA A 184 -23.96 -10.58 -10.90
N VAL A 185 -24.41 -10.00 -9.78
CA VAL A 185 -25.64 -10.41 -9.09
C VAL A 185 -26.87 -10.17 -9.98
N ILE A 186 -26.95 -9.01 -10.64
CA ILE A 186 -28.07 -8.68 -11.55
C ILE A 186 -28.16 -9.70 -12.70
N VAL A 187 -27.04 -10.05 -13.32
CA VAL A 187 -27.00 -11.01 -14.44
C VAL A 187 -27.52 -12.39 -13.99
N VAL A 188 -27.11 -12.87 -12.81
CA VAL A 188 -27.55 -14.16 -12.27
C VAL A 188 -29.06 -14.16 -12.01
N VAL A 189 -29.59 -13.08 -11.42
CA VAL A 189 -31.03 -12.95 -11.16
C VAL A 189 -31.84 -12.95 -12.46
N ILE A 190 -31.40 -12.21 -13.48
CA ILE A 190 -32.09 -12.17 -14.79
C ILE A 190 -32.11 -13.56 -15.43
N LEU A 191 -30.98 -14.28 -15.43
CA LEU A 191 -30.91 -15.63 -16.00
C LEU A 191 -31.84 -16.61 -15.29
N ALA A 192 -31.94 -16.54 -13.95
CA ALA A 192 -32.84 -17.38 -13.17
C ALA A 192 -34.32 -17.09 -13.50
N VAL A 193 -34.70 -15.82 -13.64
CA VAL A 193 -36.06 -15.42 -14.02
C VAL A 193 -36.41 -15.91 -15.43
N VAL A 194 -35.52 -15.73 -16.41
CA VAL A 194 -35.73 -16.19 -17.78
C VAL A 194 -35.88 -17.72 -17.85
N ALA A 195 -35.01 -18.46 -17.14
CA ALA A 195 -35.11 -19.91 -17.05
C ALA A 195 -36.45 -20.35 -16.42
N GLY A 196 -36.88 -19.70 -15.34
CA GLY A 196 -38.17 -19.95 -14.70
C GLY A 196 -39.36 -19.71 -15.64
N LEU A 197 -39.35 -18.61 -16.40
CA LEU A 197 -40.39 -18.31 -17.38
C LEU A 197 -40.42 -19.31 -18.54
N LEU A 198 -39.25 -19.76 -19.02
CA LEU A 198 -39.18 -20.80 -20.06
C LEU A 198 -39.75 -22.13 -19.58
N VAL A 199 -39.40 -22.57 -18.36
CA VAL A 199 -39.96 -23.79 -17.76
C VAL A 199 -41.48 -23.69 -17.65
N LEU A 200 -42.01 -22.58 -17.15
CA LEU A 200 -43.45 -22.34 -17.06
C LEU A 200 -44.13 -22.36 -18.43
N PHE A 201 -43.51 -21.73 -19.44
CA PHE A 201 -44.03 -21.73 -20.81
C PHE A 201 -44.11 -23.14 -21.39
N PHE A 202 -43.05 -23.95 -21.24
CA PHE A 202 -43.04 -25.34 -21.74
C PHE A 202 -43.98 -26.26 -20.95
N ALA A 203 -44.12 -26.07 -19.63
CA ALA A 203 -45.07 -26.80 -18.81
C ALA A 203 -46.52 -26.53 -19.27
N ARG A 204 -46.90 -25.26 -19.42
CA ARG A 204 -48.23 -24.87 -19.93
C ARG A 204 -48.50 -25.41 -21.33
N LYS A 205 -47.49 -25.39 -22.22
CA LYS A 205 -47.61 -25.94 -23.58
C LYS A 205 -47.80 -27.46 -23.57
N ARG A 206 -47.20 -28.19 -22.62
CA ARG A 206 -47.42 -29.62 -22.44
C ARG A 206 -48.83 -29.92 -21.96
N GLU A 207 -49.34 -29.22 -20.95
CA GLU A 207 -50.72 -29.41 -20.47
C GLU A 207 -51.77 -29.19 -21.56
N GLN A 208 -51.60 -28.16 -22.41
CA GLN A 208 -52.48 -27.93 -23.56
C GLN A 208 -52.45 -29.06 -24.61
N LYS A 209 -51.34 -29.83 -24.71
CA LYS A 209 -51.28 -31.01 -25.57
C LYS A 209 -51.95 -32.23 -24.94
N TYR A 210 -51.83 -32.43 -23.63
CA TYR A 210 -52.47 -33.55 -22.92
C TYR A 210 -54.00 -33.41 -22.86
N SER A 211 -54.54 -32.19 -22.68
CA SER A 211 -55.99 -31.94 -22.74
C SER A 211 -56.63 -32.27 -24.11
N LYS A 212 -55.84 -32.33 -25.20
CA LYS A 212 -56.33 -32.71 -26.53
C LYS A 212 -56.27 -34.23 -26.80
N ALA A 213 -55.76 -35.04 -25.87
CA ALA A 213 -55.43 -36.45 -26.10
C ALA A 213 -56.19 -37.48 -25.21
N GLU A 214 -57.24 -37.09 -24.49
CA GLU A 214 -58.10 -38.00 -23.68
C GLU A 214 -59.49 -38.15 -24.37
N PRO A 215 -60.10 -39.37 -24.44
CA PRO A 215 -60.03 -40.27 -25.58
C PRO A 215 -61.34 -40.31 -26.39
N ARG A 216 -61.23 -40.57 -27.71
CA ARG A 216 -62.33 -41.14 -28.48
C ARG A 216 -62.41 -42.64 -28.17
N GLU A 217 -63.64 -43.12 -28.03
CA GLU A 217 -64.08 -44.53 -27.96
C GLU A 217 -64.20 -45.15 -26.57
N MET A 218 -65.44 -45.18 -26.07
CA MET A 218 -66.17 -46.41 -25.73
C MET A 218 -67.68 -46.09 -25.74
N GLU A 219 -68.27 -45.98 -26.93
CA GLU A 219 -69.72 -46.20 -27.07
C GLU A 219 -69.92 -47.71 -27.26
N ALA A 220 -70.58 -48.31 -26.27
CA ALA A 220 -70.83 -49.73 -26.13
C ALA A 220 -71.72 -50.26 -27.26
N LEU A 221 -71.32 -51.41 -27.81
CA LEU A 221 -72.17 -52.36 -28.54
C LEU A 221 -72.99 -53.20 -27.56
#